data_AF-A0A379FBZ1-F1
#
_entry.id   AF-A0A379FBZ1-F1
#
_cell.length_a   1.000
_cell.length_b   1.000
_cell.length_c   1.000
_cell.angle_alpha   90.00
_cell.angle_beta   90.00
_cell.angle_gamma   90.00
#
_symmetry.space_group_name_H-M   'P 1'
#
loop_
_entity.id
_entity.type
_entity.pdbx_description
1 polymer ?
#
loop_
_entity_poly.entity_id
_entity_poly.type
_entity_poly.pdbx_seq_one_letter_code
_entity_poly.pdbx_strand_id
1 'polypeptide(L)'
;MMPKFWLPLCLSTSVLLLSGCSSMGGMSFSALNPMNWFSNDTLTVSANGLGHITSSTKITENDIKNELGSRFHYREGMEMQGSDIIVVVQGLEDNKIQVAFYGKEKGTVEKIDVFDAKATTDWGTTMGTPFKDIYKKAFGVCSKGPKDEKQRTILCQSEQAKSVSYVFSGQWDGPDGLMPPDEVLSNWTLTQIIWQNKSPSRYSL
;
A
#
# COMPACT_ATOMS: atom_id res chain seq x y z
N MET A 1 -4.72 -49.37 70.91
CA MET A 1 -4.32 -47.96 70.71
C MET A 1 -4.67 -47.56 69.27
N MET A 2 -5.78 -46.84 69.08
CA MET A 2 -6.09 -46.09 67.85
C MET A 2 -5.35 -44.74 67.90
N PRO A 3 -5.37 -43.90 66.85
CA PRO A 3 -5.09 -44.14 65.43
C PRO A 3 -4.15 -43.04 64.87
N LYS A 4 -3.73 -43.11 63.60
CA LYS A 4 -3.39 -41.90 62.84
C LYS A 4 -4.00 -41.96 61.44
N PHE A 5 -5.06 -41.19 61.31
CA PHE A 5 -5.82 -40.89 60.11
C PHE A 5 -4.94 -40.22 59.06
N TRP A 6 -5.00 -40.70 57.81
CA TRP A 6 -4.72 -39.85 56.65
C TRP A 6 -5.81 -40.12 55.60
N LEU A 7 -6.80 -39.23 55.55
CA LEU A 7 -7.77 -39.17 54.46
C LEU A 7 -7.05 -38.67 53.20
N PRO A 8 -7.16 -39.35 52.05
CA PRO A 8 -7.04 -38.69 50.78
C PRO A 8 -8.35 -37.96 50.47
N LEU A 9 -8.19 -36.66 50.28
CA LEU A 9 -9.18 -35.67 49.89
C LEU A 9 -9.80 -36.04 48.52
N CYS A 10 -11.06 -36.50 48.52
CA CYS A 10 -11.89 -36.54 47.31
C CYS A 10 -12.18 -35.09 46.88
N LEU A 11 -11.51 -34.60 45.83
CA LEU A 11 -12.02 -33.46 45.05
C LEU A 11 -12.70 -33.98 43.78
N SER A 12 -14.01 -33.81 43.81
CA SER A 12 -14.97 -33.86 42.72
C SER A 12 -14.41 -33.43 41.35
N THR A 13 -14.31 -34.36 40.42
CA THR A 13 -14.31 -34.07 38.98
C THR A 13 -15.74 -33.88 38.53
N SER A 14 -16.17 -32.63 38.40
CA SER A 14 -17.38 -32.28 37.65
C SER A 14 -17.14 -31.02 36.83
N VAL A 15 -17.80 -31.00 35.67
CA VAL A 15 -18.03 -29.89 34.73
C VAL A 15 -16.83 -29.55 33.82
N LEU A 16 -16.89 -29.51 32.47
CA LEU A 16 -17.95 -29.11 31.55
C LEU A 16 -17.81 -29.84 30.19
N LEU A 17 -18.86 -30.53 29.73
CA LEU A 17 -19.07 -30.77 28.31
C LEU A 17 -19.81 -29.55 27.74
N LEU A 18 -19.09 -28.68 27.03
CA LEU A 18 -19.72 -27.66 26.18
C LEU A 18 -19.81 -28.20 24.74
N SER A 19 -20.90 -28.88 24.42
CA SER A 19 -21.35 -29.02 23.03
C SER A 19 -22.04 -27.72 22.62
N GLY A 20 -21.25 -26.77 22.12
CA GLY A 20 -21.73 -25.54 21.49
C GLY A 20 -21.81 -25.70 19.97
N CYS A 21 -23.02 -25.86 19.45
CA CYS A 21 -23.33 -25.65 18.04
C CYS A 21 -23.43 -24.14 17.81
N SER A 22 -22.50 -23.58 17.03
CA SER A 22 -22.59 -22.21 16.52
C SER A 22 -22.39 -22.25 15.01
N SER A 23 -23.51 -22.29 14.29
CA SER A 23 -23.59 -21.79 12.92
C SER A 23 -23.33 -20.28 12.98
N MET A 24 -22.09 -19.86 12.79
CA MET A 24 -21.69 -18.46 12.70
C MET A 24 -20.97 -18.24 11.37
N GLY A 25 -21.54 -17.36 10.55
CA GLY A 25 -21.11 -17.11 9.17
C GLY A 25 -19.68 -16.61 9.04
N GLY A 26 -19.08 -16.92 7.88
CA GLY A 26 -18.06 -16.12 7.20
C GLY A 26 -16.99 -15.46 8.06
N MET A 27 -16.35 -16.21 8.97
CA MET A 27 -15.13 -15.72 9.61
C MET A 27 -13.98 -15.83 8.61
N SER A 28 -13.51 -14.68 8.12
CA SER A 28 -12.32 -14.61 7.27
C SER A 28 -11.10 -15.05 8.09
N PHE A 29 -10.50 -16.18 7.73
CA PHE A 29 -9.32 -16.73 8.41
C PHE A 29 -8.12 -15.76 8.43
N SER A 30 -8.10 -14.74 7.56
CA SER A 30 -7.07 -13.69 7.53
C SER A 30 -7.02 -12.85 8.81
N ALA A 31 -8.14 -12.67 9.52
CA ALA A 31 -8.18 -11.90 10.77
C ALA A 31 -7.65 -12.67 11.99
N LEU A 32 -7.40 -13.98 11.84
CA LEU A 32 -6.95 -14.87 12.92
C LEU A 32 -5.48 -15.28 12.76
N ASN A 33 -4.78 -14.77 11.74
CA ASN A 33 -3.37 -15.10 11.56
C ASN A 33 -2.50 -14.19 12.46
N PRO A 34 -1.88 -14.71 13.53
CA PRO A 34 -1.06 -13.91 14.45
C PRO A 34 0.14 -13.25 13.76
N MET A 35 0.53 -13.71 12.57
CA MET A 35 1.57 -13.06 11.77
C MET A 35 1.19 -11.64 11.34
N ASN A 36 -0.09 -11.34 11.09
CA ASN A 36 -0.53 -9.97 10.74
C ASN A 36 -0.46 -8.99 11.93
N TRP A 37 -0.34 -9.49 13.17
CA TRP A 37 -0.21 -8.66 14.37
C TRP A 37 1.24 -8.22 14.61
N PHE A 38 2.22 -9.05 14.24
CA PHE A 38 3.64 -8.82 14.54
C PHE A 38 4.41 -8.11 13.44
N SER A 39 3.76 -7.74 12.34
CA SER A 39 4.44 -7.06 11.25
C SER A 39 4.60 -5.57 11.54
N ASN A 40 5.85 -5.15 11.66
CA ASN A 40 6.26 -3.76 11.55
C ASN A 40 6.24 -3.35 10.06
N ASP A 41 5.08 -3.55 9.41
CA ASP A 41 4.98 -3.82 7.97
C ASP A 41 5.43 -2.62 7.13
N THR A 42 6.54 -2.84 6.42
CA THR A 42 7.00 -1.98 5.34
C THR A 42 6.13 -2.22 4.12
N LEU A 43 5.57 -1.14 3.57
CA LEU A 43 4.80 -1.21 2.33
C LEU A 43 5.69 -1.73 1.20
N THR A 44 5.39 -2.93 0.70
CA THR A 44 6.18 -3.58 -0.35
C THR A 44 5.40 -3.62 -1.66
N VAL A 45 5.90 -2.91 -2.67
CA VAL A 45 5.28 -2.80 -3.99
C VAL A 45 5.84 -3.87 -4.92
N SER A 46 4.94 -4.66 -5.50
CA SER A 46 5.25 -5.70 -6.48
C SER A 46 4.74 -5.33 -7.87
N ALA A 47 5.01 -6.18 -8.86
CA ALA A 47 4.38 -6.05 -10.18
C ALA A 47 2.85 -6.18 -10.12
N ASN A 48 2.30 -6.87 -9.11
CA ASN A 48 0.88 -7.21 -9.00
C ASN A 48 0.10 -6.31 -8.04
N GLY A 49 0.77 -5.45 -7.28
CA GLY A 49 0.12 -4.52 -6.36
C GLY A 49 0.99 -4.16 -5.16
N LEU A 50 0.38 -4.02 -3.99
CA LEU A 50 1.03 -3.66 -2.74
C LEU A 50 0.76 -4.73 -1.68
N GLY A 51 1.77 -5.51 -1.31
CA GLY A 51 1.60 -6.68 -0.46
C GLY A 51 0.54 -7.63 -1.04
N HIS A 52 -0.54 -7.86 -0.29
CA HIS A 52 -1.67 -8.68 -0.72
C HIS A 52 -2.77 -7.91 -1.49
N ILE A 53 -2.67 -6.58 -1.55
CA ILE A 53 -3.63 -5.76 -2.29
C ILE A 53 -3.26 -5.80 -3.77
N THR A 54 -4.19 -6.28 -4.59
CA THR A 54 -4.00 -6.45 -6.04
C THR A 54 -5.21 -5.93 -6.81
N SER A 55 -5.20 -6.11 -8.13
CA SER A 55 -6.31 -5.75 -9.01
C SER A 55 -7.64 -6.46 -8.72
N SER A 56 -7.65 -7.52 -7.91
CA SER A 56 -8.87 -8.22 -7.48
C SER A 56 -9.42 -7.73 -6.15
N THR A 57 -8.66 -6.93 -5.40
CA THR A 57 -9.10 -6.39 -4.11
C THR A 57 -10.17 -5.34 -4.33
N LYS A 58 -11.29 -5.42 -3.61
CA LYS A 58 -12.36 -4.43 -3.71
C LYS A 58 -11.90 -3.08 -3.16
N ILE A 59 -12.32 -2.00 -3.82
CA ILE A 59 -11.99 -0.63 -3.40
C ILE A 59 -12.95 -0.18 -2.28
N THR A 60 -12.77 -0.75 -1.09
CA THR A 60 -13.52 -0.36 0.12
C THR A 60 -12.56 -0.17 1.29
N GLU A 61 -12.90 0.72 2.23
CA GLU A 61 -12.12 0.92 3.45
C GLU A 61 -11.86 -0.40 4.20
N ASN A 62 -12.89 -1.23 4.36
CA ASN A 62 -12.80 -2.47 5.12
C ASN A 62 -11.87 -3.49 4.45
N ASP A 63 -12.03 -3.72 3.14
CA ASP A 63 -11.19 -4.69 2.42
C ASP A 63 -9.73 -4.26 2.43
N ILE A 64 -9.44 -2.97 2.27
CA ILE A 64 -8.08 -2.42 2.28
C ILE A 64 -7.48 -2.48 3.69
N LYS A 65 -8.23 -2.09 4.72
CA LYS A 65 -7.79 -2.13 6.12
C LYS A 65 -7.49 -3.54 6.58
N ASN A 66 -8.25 -4.55 6.12
CA ASN A 66 -8.00 -5.94 6.46
C ASN A 66 -6.66 -6.44 5.91
N GLU A 67 -6.21 -5.95 4.77
CA GLU A 67 -4.95 -6.36 4.13
C GLU A 67 -3.73 -5.55 4.63
N LEU A 68 -3.86 -4.26 4.88
CA LEU A 68 -2.75 -3.40 5.37
C LEU A 68 -2.61 -3.33 6.90
N GLY A 69 -3.62 -3.79 7.63
CA GLY A 69 -3.63 -3.75 9.09
C GLY A 69 -3.96 -2.37 9.67
N SER A 70 -3.73 -2.21 10.97
CA SER A 70 -4.20 -1.05 11.76
C SER A 70 -3.18 0.08 11.93
N ARG A 71 -2.03 0.03 11.22
CA ARG A 71 -0.99 1.07 11.32
C ARG A 71 -1.51 2.44 10.87
N PHE A 72 -2.36 2.47 9.85
CA PHE A 72 -2.87 3.70 9.27
C PHE A 72 -4.26 4.05 9.81
N HIS A 73 -4.54 5.35 9.88
CA HIS A 73 -5.90 5.85 9.94
C HIS A 73 -6.48 5.89 8.53
N TYR A 74 -7.57 5.17 8.29
CA TYR A 74 -8.19 5.08 6.97
C TYR A 74 -9.29 6.12 6.80
N ARG A 75 -9.42 6.63 5.58
CA ARG A 75 -10.59 7.41 5.15
C ARG A 75 -10.94 7.07 3.72
N GLU A 76 -12.24 6.99 3.45
CA GLU A 76 -12.78 6.80 2.11
C GLU A 76 -13.40 8.11 1.61
N GLY A 77 -13.25 8.37 0.32
CA GLY A 77 -13.83 9.49 -0.39
C GLY A 77 -14.16 9.14 -1.82
N MET A 78 -14.81 10.06 -2.51
CA MET A 78 -15.13 9.94 -3.93
C MET A 78 -14.68 11.20 -4.66
N GLU A 79 -14.09 11.01 -5.83
CA GLU A 79 -13.75 12.10 -6.75
C GLU A 79 -14.34 11.84 -8.13
N MET A 80 -14.60 12.92 -8.87
CA MET A 80 -15.03 12.85 -10.26
C MET A 80 -13.80 12.94 -11.16
N GLN A 81 -13.57 11.92 -11.99
CA GLN A 81 -12.62 11.99 -13.10
C GLN A 81 -13.40 11.92 -14.42
N GLY A 82 -13.63 13.10 -15.02
CA GLY A 82 -14.48 13.22 -16.20
C GLY A 82 -15.92 12.82 -15.89
N SER A 83 -16.41 11.74 -16.50
CA SER A 83 -17.73 11.16 -16.23
C SER A 83 -17.73 10.08 -15.16
N ASP A 84 -16.56 9.58 -14.76
CA ASP A 84 -16.44 8.41 -13.88
C ASP A 84 -16.32 8.86 -12.42
N ILE A 85 -17.02 8.12 -11.53
CA ILE A 85 -16.86 8.25 -10.08
C ILE A 85 -15.75 7.31 -9.64
N ILE A 86 -14.69 7.90 -9.08
CA ILE A 86 -13.53 7.18 -8.55
C ILE A 86 -13.61 7.18 -7.02
N VAL A 87 -13.63 5.99 -6.45
CA VAL A 87 -13.50 5.78 -5.01
C VAL A 87 -12.02 5.87 -4.65
N VAL A 88 -11.74 6.64 -3.60
CA VAL A 88 -10.39 6.86 -3.08
C VAL A 88 -10.35 6.44 -1.63
N VAL A 89 -9.52 5.46 -1.30
CA VAL A 89 -9.26 5.06 0.10
C VAL A 89 -7.84 5.46 0.46
N GLN A 90 -7.66 6.21 1.54
CA GLN A 90 -6.36 6.74 1.95
C GLN A 90 -5.97 6.20 3.32
N GLY A 91 -4.74 5.71 3.44
CA GLY A 91 -4.09 5.38 4.70
C GLY A 91 -3.20 6.53 5.16
N LEU A 92 -3.50 7.09 6.33
CA LEU A 92 -2.77 8.21 6.92
C LEU A 92 -1.96 7.77 8.14
N GLU A 93 -0.78 8.37 8.30
CA GLU A 93 0.06 8.31 9.50
C GLU A 93 0.51 9.74 9.78
N ASP A 94 0.34 10.22 11.03
CA ASP A 94 0.63 11.61 11.44
C ASP A 94 -0.02 12.68 10.55
N ASN A 95 -1.30 12.48 10.20
CA ASN A 95 -2.08 13.35 9.30
C ASN A 95 -1.51 13.52 7.88
N LYS A 96 -0.56 12.67 7.47
CA LYS A 96 -0.02 12.63 6.11
C LYS A 96 -0.48 11.37 5.42
N ILE A 97 -0.83 11.49 4.15
CA ILE A 97 -1.19 10.34 3.31
C ILE A 97 0.09 9.54 3.07
N GLN A 98 0.10 8.29 3.53
CA GLN A 98 1.21 7.35 3.31
C GLN A 98 0.92 6.43 2.13
N VAL A 99 -0.36 6.17 1.87
CA VAL A 99 -0.82 5.38 0.74
C VAL A 99 -2.24 5.78 0.33
N ALA A 100 -2.54 5.76 -0.95
CA ALA A 100 -3.87 6.00 -1.50
C ALA A 100 -4.21 4.95 -2.57
N PHE A 101 -5.42 4.42 -2.50
CA PHE A 101 -5.97 3.43 -3.41
C PHE A 101 -7.08 4.08 -4.22
N TYR A 102 -7.13 3.77 -5.51
CA TYR A 102 -8.09 4.31 -6.46
C TYR A 102 -8.74 3.17 -7.22
N GLY A 103 -10.05 3.29 -7.44
CA GLY A 103 -10.81 2.35 -8.26
C GLY A 103 -12.17 2.92 -8.61
N LYS A 104 -12.84 2.34 -9.61
CA LYS A 104 -14.21 2.73 -9.95
C LYS A 104 -15.19 2.38 -8.82
N GLU A 105 -16.28 3.12 -8.72
CA GLU A 105 -17.37 2.79 -7.79
C GLU A 105 -17.81 1.33 -7.95
N LYS A 106 -17.91 0.59 -6.82
CA LYS A 106 -18.24 -0.85 -6.77
C LYS A 106 -17.25 -1.75 -7.54
N GLY A 107 -16.05 -1.24 -7.83
CA GLY A 107 -15.00 -1.95 -8.55
C GLY A 107 -13.91 -2.51 -7.63
N THR A 108 -12.74 -2.68 -8.21
CA THR A 108 -11.52 -3.13 -7.54
C THR A 108 -10.43 -2.05 -7.61
N VAL A 109 -9.34 -2.26 -6.89
CA VAL A 109 -8.17 -1.37 -6.93
C VAL A 109 -7.57 -1.36 -8.34
N GLU A 110 -7.53 -0.18 -8.96
CA GLU A 110 -6.95 0.05 -10.29
C GLU A 110 -5.62 0.78 -10.23
N LYS A 111 -5.42 1.61 -9.19
CA LYS A 111 -4.19 2.38 -8.98
C LYS A 111 -3.88 2.50 -7.49
N ILE A 112 -2.59 2.49 -7.15
CA ILE A 112 -2.08 2.67 -5.80
C ILE A 112 -0.98 3.72 -5.85
N ASP A 113 -1.12 4.78 -5.06
CA ASP A 113 -0.07 5.79 -4.83
C ASP A 113 0.53 5.56 -3.45
N VAL A 114 1.84 5.33 -3.39
CA VAL A 114 2.58 5.07 -2.14
C VAL A 114 3.55 6.21 -1.88
N PHE A 115 3.47 6.77 -0.67
CA PHE A 115 4.28 7.89 -0.18
C PHE A 115 5.07 7.54 1.09
N ASP A 116 4.81 6.39 1.72
CA ASP A 116 5.50 5.95 2.94
C ASP A 116 7.02 5.90 2.71
N ALA A 117 7.76 6.67 3.50
CA ALA A 117 9.22 6.74 3.43
C ALA A 117 9.92 5.39 3.70
N LYS A 118 9.22 4.44 4.34
CA LYS A 118 9.71 3.08 4.60
C LYS A 118 9.32 2.10 3.48
N ALA A 119 8.63 2.55 2.44
CA ALA A 119 8.20 1.69 1.35
C ALA A 119 9.39 1.21 0.51
N THR A 120 9.27 0.00 0.01
CA THR A 120 10.24 -0.64 -0.88
C THR A 120 9.51 -1.38 -2.00
N THR A 121 10.22 -1.71 -3.08
CA THR A 121 9.73 -2.66 -4.07
C THR A 121 10.26 -4.06 -3.80
N ASP A 122 9.62 -5.08 -4.38
CA ASP A 122 10.11 -6.47 -4.30
C ASP A 122 11.54 -6.66 -4.84
N TRP A 123 12.01 -5.73 -5.67
CA TRP A 123 13.37 -5.71 -6.22
C TRP A 123 14.30 -4.71 -5.49
N GLY A 124 13.89 -4.20 -4.33
CA GLY A 124 14.75 -3.47 -3.41
C GLY A 124 14.90 -1.97 -3.67
N THR A 125 14.14 -1.37 -4.58
CA THR A 125 14.12 0.09 -4.75
C THR A 125 13.39 0.73 -3.56
N THR A 126 14.01 1.69 -2.88
CA THR A 126 13.43 2.36 -1.70
C THR A 126 13.16 3.83 -1.95
N MET A 127 12.24 4.42 -1.18
CA MET A 127 12.07 5.87 -1.16
C MET A 127 13.39 6.59 -0.88
N GLY A 128 13.56 7.76 -1.48
CA GLY A 128 14.78 8.57 -1.39
C GLY A 128 15.89 8.16 -2.37
N THR A 129 15.76 7.02 -3.06
CA THR A 129 16.78 6.59 -4.03
C THR A 129 16.99 7.65 -5.11
N PRO A 130 18.23 8.06 -5.40
CA PRO A 130 18.53 8.98 -6.49
C PRO A 130 18.12 8.43 -7.86
N PHE A 131 17.68 9.32 -8.75
CA PHE A 131 17.33 8.96 -10.12
C PHE A 131 18.44 8.22 -10.85
N LYS A 132 19.69 8.68 -10.72
CA LYS A 132 20.87 8.10 -11.41
C LYS A 132 21.14 6.64 -11.03
N ASP A 133 20.67 6.21 -9.87
CA ASP A 133 20.88 4.85 -9.36
C ASP A 133 19.88 3.88 -9.98
N ILE A 134 18.77 4.39 -10.54
CA ILE A 134 17.71 3.59 -11.17
C ILE A 134 17.74 3.75 -12.70
N TYR A 135 17.99 4.98 -13.20
CA TYR A 135 17.94 5.31 -14.62
C TYR A 135 19.20 6.04 -15.09
N LYS A 136 19.65 5.74 -16.31
CA LYS A 136 20.77 6.43 -16.95
C LYS A 136 20.36 7.70 -17.71
N LYS A 137 19.09 7.76 -18.14
CA LYS A 137 18.52 8.86 -18.93
C LYS A 137 17.01 8.89 -18.77
N ALA A 138 16.40 10.07 -18.84
CA ALA A 138 14.95 10.21 -18.74
C ALA A 138 14.24 9.95 -20.07
N PHE A 139 14.91 10.15 -21.20
CA PHE A 139 14.30 10.06 -22.53
C PHE A 139 13.73 8.66 -22.83
N GLY A 140 12.44 8.63 -23.15
CA GLY A 140 11.72 7.42 -23.57
C GLY A 140 11.13 6.58 -22.43
N VAL A 141 11.55 6.82 -21.18
CA VAL A 141 11.04 6.11 -19.99
C VAL A 141 10.31 7.02 -19.01
N CYS A 142 10.61 8.33 -19.05
CA CYS A 142 10.00 9.33 -18.18
C CYS A 142 9.08 10.29 -18.93
N SER A 143 8.09 10.79 -18.20
CA SER A 143 7.14 11.83 -18.60
C SER A 143 6.98 12.86 -17.48
N LYS A 144 6.15 13.88 -17.73
CA LYS A 144 5.75 14.83 -16.68
C LYS A 144 5.09 14.09 -15.52
N GLY A 145 5.49 14.40 -14.28
CA GLY A 145 4.95 13.81 -13.07
C GLY A 145 3.63 14.45 -12.61
N PRO A 146 3.00 13.90 -11.57
CA PRO A 146 1.83 14.50 -10.92
C PRO A 146 2.16 15.88 -10.37
N LYS A 147 1.21 16.82 -10.45
CA LYS A 147 1.44 18.20 -10.00
C LYS A 147 1.74 18.22 -8.50
N ASP A 148 2.89 18.78 -8.13
CA ASP A 148 3.26 19.10 -6.75
C ASP A 148 3.37 20.63 -6.62
N GLU A 149 3.00 21.16 -5.45
CA GLU A 149 2.95 22.61 -5.21
C GLU A 149 4.34 23.22 -4.97
N LYS A 150 5.31 22.42 -4.52
CA LYS A 150 6.60 22.88 -4.00
C LYS A 150 7.77 22.49 -4.89
N GLN A 151 7.66 21.36 -5.58
CA GLN A 151 8.75 20.80 -6.36
C GLN A 151 8.28 20.36 -7.74
N ARG A 152 9.22 20.29 -8.68
CA ARG A 152 8.96 19.65 -9.97
C ARG A 152 9.01 18.14 -9.79
N THR A 153 8.17 17.46 -10.55
CA THR A 153 8.07 16.01 -10.53
C THR A 153 8.18 15.44 -11.93
N ILE A 154 8.82 14.28 -12.04
CA ILE A 154 8.80 13.45 -13.25
C ILE A 154 8.29 12.07 -12.88
N LEU A 155 7.61 11.43 -13.82
CA LEU A 155 7.11 10.06 -13.67
C LEU A 155 7.90 9.15 -14.61
N CYS A 156 8.52 8.10 -14.09
CA CYS A 156 9.36 7.19 -14.87
C CYS A 156 8.88 5.75 -14.70
N GLN A 157 8.69 5.05 -15.81
CA GLN A 157 8.24 3.66 -15.81
C GLN A 157 9.37 2.72 -15.37
N SER A 158 9.10 1.85 -14.38
CA SER A 158 10.04 0.83 -13.92
C SER A 158 10.42 -0.13 -15.06
N GLU A 159 11.71 -0.48 -15.12
CA GLU A 159 12.22 -1.50 -16.04
C GLU A 159 11.80 -2.92 -15.62
N GLN A 160 11.62 -3.14 -14.31
CA GLN A 160 11.25 -4.42 -13.72
C GLN A 160 9.76 -4.74 -13.90
N ALA A 161 8.89 -3.72 -13.83
CA ALA A 161 7.45 -3.91 -13.97
C ALA A 161 6.75 -2.72 -14.65
N LYS A 162 6.05 -2.99 -15.77
CA LYS A 162 5.27 -1.98 -16.51
C LYS A 162 4.00 -1.48 -15.79
N SER A 163 3.64 -2.15 -14.69
CA SER A 163 2.59 -1.71 -13.77
C SER A 163 3.10 -0.74 -12.73
N VAL A 164 4.43 -0.59 -12.56
CA VAL A 164 5.03 0.26 -11.53
C VAL A 164 5.76 1.44 -12.16
N SER A 165 5.49 2.63 -11.65
CA SER A 165 6.15 3.87 -12.04
C SER A 165 6.65 4.61 -10.81
N TYR A 166 7.72 5.36 -10.99
CA TYR A 166 8.41 6.12 -9.95
C TYR A 166 8.23 7.60 -10.18
N VAL A 167 7.86 8.33 -9.14
CA VAL A 167 7.84 9.78 -9.15
C VAL A 167 9.11 10.27 -8.46
N PHE A 168 9.92 11.00 -9.21
CA PHE A 168 11.07 11.71 -8.66
C PHE A 168 10.71 13.17 -8.50
N SER A 169 11.19 13.78 -7.42
CA SER A 169 11.07 15.23 -7.24
C SER A 169 12.40 15.87 -6.90
N GLY A 170 12.51 17.15 -7.24
CA GLY A 170 13.69 17.95 -6.94
C GLY A 170 13.51 19.41 -7.31
N GLN A 171 14.55 20.18 -7.04
CA GLN A 171 14.60 21.59 -7.40
C GLN A 171 14.92 21.75 -8.89
N TRP A 172 14.21 22.65 -9.55
CA TRP A 172 14.44 23.01 -10.94
C TRP A 172 13.93 24.42 -11.22
N ASP A 173 14.86 25.29 -11.61
CA ASP A 173 14.61 26.69 -11.92
C ASP A 173 14.42 26.95 -13.43
N GLY A 174 14.35 25.88 -14.23
CA GLY A 174 14.10 26.02 -15.65
C GLY A 174 12.61 26.18 -16.00
N PRO A 175 12.30 26.40 -17.29
CA PRO A 175 10.95 26.73 -17.73
C PRO A 175 9.92 25.65 -17.39
N ASP A 176 8.72 26.09 -17.04
CA ASP A 176 7.55 25.25 -16.88
C ASP A 176 7.26 24.44 -18.15
N GLY A 177 6.98 23.14 -17.98
CA GLY A 177 6.62 22.25 -19.07
C GLY A 177 7.80 21.65 -19.83
N LEU A 178 9.04 22.06 -19.52
CA LEU A 178 10.23 21.39 -20.02
C LEU A 178 10.73 20.33 -19.04
N MET A 179 11.19 19.20 -19.60
CA MET A 179 11.84 18.16 -18.83
C MET A 179 13.24 18.64 -18.42
N PRO A 180 13.61 18.57 -17.13
CA PRO A 180 14.96 18.90 -16.70
C PRO A 180 15.99 17.97 -17.38
N PRO A 181 17.21 18.45 -17.66
CA PRO A 181 18.26 17.63 -18.24
C PRO A 181 18.70 16.52 -17.27
N ASP A 182 19.25 15.44 -17.82
CA ASP A 182 19.65 14.25 -17.05
C ASP A 182 20.64 14.58 -15.90
N GLU A 183 21.49 15.59 -16.07
CA GLU A 183 22.43 16.07 -15.03
C GLU A 183 21.71 16.60 -13.78
N VAL A 184 20.59 17.29 -13.97
CA VAL A 184 19.76 17.81 -12.87
C VAL A 184 18.96 16.67 -12.25
N LEU A 185 18.36 15.83 -13.09
CA LEU A 185 17.56 14.69 -12.64
C LEU A 185 18.38 13.71 -11.83
N SER A 186 19.67 13.55 -12.11
CA SER A 186 20.57 12.60 -11.44
C SER A 186 20.53 12.69 -9.90
N ASN A 187 20.28 13.87 -9.34
CA ASN A 187 20.22 14.10 -7.90
C ASN A 187 18.81 14.15 -7.33
N TRP A 188 17.77 14.06 -8.17
CA TRP A 188 16.39 13.97 -7.73
C TRP A 188 16.15 12.64 -7.05
N THR A 189 15.27 12.63 -6.07
CA THR A 189 15.02 11.46 -5.23
C THR A 189 13.63 10.91 -5.48
N LEU A 190 13.51 9.59 -5.34
CA LEU A 190 12.23 8.89 -5.40
C LEU A 190 11.34 9.33 -4.23
N THR A 191 10.20 9.94 -4.52
CA THR A 191 9.27 10.44 -3.49
C THR A 191 7.92 9.75 -3.50
N GLN A 192 7.57 9.08 -4.59
CA GLN A 192 6.33 8.30 -4.66
C GLN A 192 6.51 7.11 -5.61
N ILE A 193 5.89 5.99 -5.25
CA ILE A 193 5.78 4.80 -6.09
C ILE A 193 4.32 4.65 -6.49
N ILE A 194 4.06 4.48 -7.78
CA ILE A 194 2.72 4.33 -8.34
C ILE A 194 2.61 2.92 -8.92
N TRP A 195 1.65 2.15 -8.46
CA TRP A 195 1.23 0.91 -9.12
C TRP A 195 -0.08 1.14 -9.88
N GLN A 196 -0.22 0.57 -11.07
CA GLN A 196 -1.43 0.59 -11.88
C GLN A 196 -1.69 -0.77 -12.52
N ASN A 197 -2.92 -1.25 -12.41
CA ASN A 197 -3.37 -2.51 -13.01
C ASN A 197 -3.31 -2.48 -14.56
N LYS A 198 -3.47 -1.30 -15.14
CA LYS A 198 -3.35 -1.08 -16.58
C LYS A 198 -2.28 -0.02 -16.80
N SER A 199 -1.30 -0.30 -17.65
CA SER A 199 -0.32 0.72 -18.04
C SER A 199 -1.08 1.95 -18.55
N PRO A 200 -0.67 3.17 -18.16
CA PRO A 200 -1.34 4.38 -18.61
C PRO A 200 -1.31 4.38 -20.14
N SER A 201 -2.48 4.33 -20.76
CA SER A 201 -2.59 4.52 -22.21
C SER A 201 -1.93 5.85 -22.53
N ARG A 202 -1.00 5.86 -23.49
CA ARG A 202 -0.21 7.03 -23.96
C ARG A 202 -1.04 8.18 -24.55
N TYR A 203 -2.30 8.32 -24.15
CA TYR A 203 -3.24 9.34 -24.60
C TYR A 203 -4.12 9.78 -23.44
N SER A 204 -3.72 10.84 -22.76
CA SER A 204 -4.64 11.84 -22.21
C SER A 204 -3.89 13.16 -22.30
N LEU A 205 -4.19 13.87 -23.39
CA LEU A 205 -3.78 15.24 -23.66
C LEU A 205 -4.56 16.19 -22.75
#